data_AF-A0A662BJE8-F1
#
_entry.id   AF-A0A662BJE8-F1
#
_cell.length_a   1.000
_cell.length_b   1.000
_cell.length_c   1.000
_cell.angle_alpha   90.00
_cell.angle_beta   90.00
_cell.angle_gamma   90.00
#
_symmetry.space_group_name_H-M   'P 1'
#
loop_
_entity.id
_entity.type
_entity.pdbx_description
1 polymer ?
#
loop_
_entity_poly.entity_id
_entity_poly.type
_entity_poly.pdbx_seq_one_letter_code
_entity_poly.pdbx_strand_id
1 'polypeptide(L)'
;MKRLLPHILYNGNDMKLSDLFEQLTYGELSSVFMGGVDNIGIEPDKYNQIIPHVNLGLIELYKRFPLRTEEVIIKLYDQIQVYYLEWKYAQTNTESTEPIKYIDDSIYQPFNSNVLKIDSVHDEDGQELFLNDTNEYWSVHTPSYNSILIPYPDSENSLSVLYRAGPKKIEITNLDPTTQDVDIPPGLLEPLLFYIAGRVFSNLNSDGKVEGNTYTQKFEQAIKQIELSGLYKRDNTSNLKLPKQGWV
;
A
#
# COMPACT_ATOMS: atom_id res chain seq x y z
N MET A 1 17.58 -21.61 10.42
CA MET A 1 18.57 -20.92 9.55
C MET A 1 17.82 -19.78 8.86
N LYS A 2 17.78 -18.57 9.44
CA LYS A 2 16.95 -17.46 8.93
C LYS A 2 17.43 -17.07 7.54
N ARG A 3 16.62 -17.37 6.51
CA ARG A 3 16.85 -16.95 5.14
C ARG A 3 16.43 -15.48 5.05
N LEU A 4 17.32 -14.59 5.49
CA LEU A 4 17.17 -13.15 5.26
C LEU A 4 17.13 -12.96 3.74
N LEU A 5 15.95 -12.57 3.22
CA LEU A 5 15.83 -12.13 1.85
C LEU A 5 16.81 -10.97 1.63
N PRO A 6 17.62 -10.98 0.56
CA PRO A 6 18.56 -9.91 0.31
C PRO A 6 17.79 -8.61 0.04
N HIS A 7 17.93 -7.65 0.95
CA HIS A 7 17.52 -6.26 0.74
C HIS A 7 18.22 -5.75 -0.53
N ILE A 8 17.46 -5.58 -1.60
CA ILE A 8 17.81 -4.61 -2.63
C ILE A 8 17.56 -3.26 -1.96
N LEU A 9 18.60 -2.65 -1.40
CA LEU A 9 18.58 -1.23 -1.05
C LEU A 9 18.39 -0.49 -2.37
N TYR A 10 17.14 -0.10 -2.64
CA TYR A 10 16.80 0.71 -3.80
C TYR A 10 17.36 2.11 -3.54
N ASN A 11 18.62 2.35 -3.93
CA ASN A 11 19.17 3.70 -4.03
C ASN A 11 18.64 4.34 -5.32
N GLY A 12 17.32 4.47 -5.41
CA GLY A 12 16.66 5.30 -6.40
C GLY A 12 16.73 6.76 -5.95
N ASN A 13 16.79 7.68 -6.90
CA ASN A 13 16.55 9.09 -6.62
C ASN A 13 15.06 9.20 -6.24
N ASP A 14 14.73 8.98 -4.97
CA ASP A 14 13.35 8.93 -4.49
C ASP A 14 12.68 10.26 -4.79
N MET A 15 11.48 10.19 -5.38
CA MET A 15 10.70 11.36 -5.76
C MET A 15 10.41 12.19 -4.50
N LYS A 16 10.89 13.44 -4.44
CA LYS A 16 10.55 14.32 -3.33
C LYS A 16 9.15 14.89 -3.50
N LEU A 17 8.49 15.19 -2.39
CA LEU A 17 7.20 15.86 -2.41
C LEU A 17 7.30 17.25 -3.07
N SER A 18 8.43 17.94 -2.90
CA SER A 18 8.73 19.19 -3.62
C SER A 18 8.70 19.02 -5.14
N ASP A 19 9.26 17.93 -5.66
CA ASP A 19 9.33 17.66 -7.10
C ASP A 19 7.94 17.34 -7.66
N LEU A 20 7.12 16.63 -6.88
CA LEU A 20 5.71 16.38 -7.20
C LEU A 20 4.92 17.70 -7.23
N PHE A 21 5.13 18.56 -6.24
CA PHE A 21 4.47 19.87 -6.17
C PHE A 21 4.87 20.78 -7.33
N GLU A 22 6.15 20.80 -7.70
CA GLU A 22 6.64 21.56 -8.84
C GLU A 22 5.95 21.11 -10.15
N GLN A 23 5.87 19.81 -10.39
CA GLN A 23 5.19 19.25 -11.56
C GLN A 23 3.71 19.60 -11.60
N LEU A 24 3.01 19.48 -10.47
CA LEU A 24 1.60 19.88 -10.37
C LEU A 24 1.42 21.38 -10.64
N THR A 25 2.26 22.24 -10.05
CA THR A 25 2.14 23.70 -10.17
C THR A 25 2.36 24.18 -11.61
N TYR A 26 3.36 23.64 -12.31
CA TYR A 26 3.65 24.06 -13.69
C TYR A 26 2.89 23.25 -14.76
N GLY A 27 2.34 22.09 -14.39
CA GLY A 27 1.57 21.21 -15.25
C GLY A 27 0.08 21.32 -15.01
N GLU A 28 -0.51 20.29 -14.41
CA GLU A 28 -1.95 20.09 -14.37
C GLU A 28 -2.70 21.18 -13.58
N LEU A 29 -2.09 21.73 -12.52
CA LEU A 29 -2.71 22.73 -11.65
C LEU A 29 -2.34 24.17 -12.04
N SER A 30 -1.72 24.40 -13.20
CA SER A 30 -1.25 25.74 -13.60
C SER A 30 -2.35 26.80 -13.66
N SER A 31 -3.61 26.39 -13.85
CA SER A 31 -4.79 27.28 -13.88
C SER A 31 -5.45 27.49 -12.51
N VAL A 32 -5.09 26.67 -11.52
CA VAL A 32 -5.62 26.74 -10.16
C VAL A 32 -4.52 27.34 -9.32
N PHE A 33 -4.63 28.63 -8.97
CA PHE A 33 -3.64 29.42 -8.21
C PHE A 33 -3.30 28.78 -6.84
N MET A 34 -2.54 27.69 -6.85
CA MET A 34 -2.07 26.92 -5.70
C MET A 34 -0.59 27.17 -5.43
N GLY A 35 0.13 27.75 -6.40
CA GLY A 35 1.50 28.24 -6.26
C GLY A 35 1.53 29.76 -6.03
N GLY A 36 2.62 30.21 -5.40
CA GLY A 36 2.86 31.61 -5.06
C GLY A 36 3.89 32.27 -5.97
N VAL A 37 3.90 33.61 -6.00
CA VAL A 37 4.94 34.41 -6.70
C VAL A 37 6.32 34.19 -6.06
N ASP A 38 6.35 33.91 -4.76
CA ASP A 38 7.56 33.82 -3.94
C ASP A 38 8.02 32.38 -3.63
N ASN A 39 7.23 31.35 -3.98
CA ASN A 39 7.51 29.95 -3.64
C ASN A 39 7.46 29.05 -4.88
N ILE A 40 8.49 28.22 -5.06
CA ILE A 40 8.49 27.13 -6.03
C ILE A 40 7.57 26.02 -5.49
N GLY A 41 6.56 25.61 -6.27
CA GLY A 41 5.63 24.56 -5.90
C GLY A 41 4.30 25.06 -5.30
N ILE A 42 3.79 24.36 -4.30
CA ILE A 42 2.48 24.62 -3.66
C ILE A 42 2.70 25.38 -2.35
N GLU A 43 1.88 26.41 -2.08
CA GLU A 43 2.00 27.19 -0.85
C GLU A 43 1.62 26.38 0.41
N PRO A 44 2.30 26.58 1.56
CA PRO A 44 2.03 25.82 2.79
C PRO A 44 0.59 25.89 3.31
N ASP A 45 -0.11 27.00 3.09
CA ASP A 45 -1.53 27.17 3.48
C ASP A 45 -2.48 26.29 2.63
N LYS A 46 -2.03 25.80 1.47
CA LYS A 46 -2.78 24.89 0.61
C LYS A 46 -2.52 23.41 0.90
N TYR A 47 -1.59 23.06 1.80
CA TYR A 47 -1.27 21.66 2.10
C TYR A 47 -2.48 20.85 2.59
N ASN A 48 -3.36 21.47 3.39
CA ASN A 48 -4.63 20.85 3.83
C ASN A 48 -5.58 20.52 2.69
N GLN A 49 -5.44 21.14 1.53
CA GLN A 49 -6.26 20.89 0.35
C GLN A 49 -5.63 19.81 -0.54
N ILE A 50 -4.31 19.86 -0.74
CA ILE A 50 -3.64 18.97 -1.71
C ILE A 50 -3.19 17.63 -1.12
N ILE A 51 -2.65 17.59 0.10
CA ILE A 51 -2.09 16.36 0.69
C ILE A 51 -3.10 15.22 0.80
N PRO A 52 -4.38 15.45 1.15
CA PRO A 52 -5.39 14.40 1.09
C PRO A 52 -5.55 13.79 -0.31
N HIS A 53 -5.46 14.60 -1.38
CA HIS A 53 -5.53 14.12 -2.76
C HIS A 53 -4.30 13.31 -3.16
N VAL A 54 -3.11 13.74 -2.73
CA VAL A 54 -1.85 12.98 -2.90
C VAL A 54 -1.96 11.62 -2.24
N ASN A 55 -2.32 11.57 -0.95
CA ASN A 55 -2.47 10.33 -0.20
C ASN A 55 -3.49 9.38 -0.85
N LEU A 56 -4.63 9.91 -1.31
CA LEU A 56 -5.64 9.11 -2.01
C LEU A 56 -5.15 8.59 -3.36
N GLY A 57 -4.34 9.36 -4.09
CA GLY A 57 -3.75 8.95 -5.36
C GLY A 57 -2.72 7.83 -5.17
N LEU A 58 -1.84 7.97 -4.17
CA LEU A 58 -0.90 6.92 -3.80
C LEU A 58 -1.65 5.63 -3.43
N ILE A 59 -2.67 5.73 -2.58
CA ILE A 59 -3.50 4.58 -2.20
C ILE A 59 -4.14 3.93 -3.42
N GLU A 60 -4.67 4.72 -4.37
CA GLU A 60 -5.29 4.19 -5.59
C GLU A 60 -4.28 3.40 -6.45
N LEU A 61 -3.06 3.90 -6.59
CA LEU A 61 -2.01 3.23 -7.35
C LEU A 61 -1.53 1.94 -6.67
N TYR A 62 -1.34 1.98 -5.35
CA TYR A 62 -0.93 0.81 -4.56
C TYR A 62 -1.98 -0.31 -4.52
N LYS A 63 -3.26 0.00 -4.74
CA LYS A 63 -4.31 -1.02 -4.91
C LYS A 63 -4.22 -1.73 -6.26
N ARG A 64 -3.90 -0.97 -7.31
CA ARG A 64 -3.87 -1.47 -8.69
C ARG A 64 -2.58 -2.23 -9.01
N PHE A 65 -1.46 -1.81 -8.43
CA PHE A 65 -0.15 -2.39 -8.66
C PHE A 65 0.46 -2.91 -7.35
N PRO A 66 1.12 -4.10 -7.34
CA PRO A 66 1.81 -4.61 -6.15
C PRO A 66 3.13 -3.85 -5.96
N LEU A 67 3.05 -2.60 -5.49
CA LEU A 67 4.22 -1.71 -5.37
C LEU A 67 5.09 -2.00 -4.15
N ARG A 68 4.50 -2.60 -3.12
CA ARG A 68 5.19 -2.94 -1.88
C ARG A 68 4.59 -4.21 -1.29
N THR A 69 5.44 -5.19 -1.08
CA THR A 69 5.12 -6.41 -0.35
C THR A 69 5.96 -6.41 0.92
N GLU A 70 5.31 -6.67 2.05
CA GLU A 70 5.95 -6.77 3.35
C GLU A 70 5.62 -8.11 3.99
N GLU A 71 6.44 -8.44 4.98
CA GLU A 71 6.29 -9.63 5.81
C GLU A 71 6.10 -9.18 7.25
N VAL A 72 5.17 -9.82 7.96
CA VAL A 72 5.02 -9.70 9.40
C VAL A 72 4.99 -11.08 10.02
N ILE A 73 5.70 -11.24 11.14
CA ILE A 73 5.72 -12.48 11.91
C ILE A 73 4.64 -12.40 12.99
N ILE A 74 3.80 -13.43 13.05
CA ILE A 74 2.72 -13.56 14.02
C ILE A 74 3.01 -14.74 14.94
N LYS A 75 3.26 -14.46 16.22
CA LYS A 75 3.36 -15.48 17.26
C LYS A 75 1.97 -16.01 17.63
N LEU A 76 1.79 -17.32 17.62
CA LEU A 76 0.51 -17.93 17.91
C LEU A 76 0.28 -18.13 19.41
N TYR A 77 -1.00 -18.26 19.78
CA TYR A 77 -1.49 -18.49 21.13
C TYR A 77 -2.72 -19.40 21.07
N ASP A 78 -2.76 -20.44 21.91
CA ASP A 78 -3.82 -21.46 21.91
C ASP A 78 -5.24 -20.86 22.03
N GLN A 79 -5.37 -19.77 22.78
CA GLN A 79 -6.65 -19.09 23.03
C GLN A 79 -7.04 -18.04 21.97
N ILE A 80 -6.19 -17.76 20.98
CA ILE A 80 -6.44 -16.75 19.93
C ILE A 80 -6.57 -17.45 18.59
N GLN A 81 -7.75 -17.35 17.98
CA GLN A 81 -7.98 -17.87 16.63
C GLN A 81 -7.91 -16.80 15.55
N VAL A 82 -8.24 -15.54 15.88
CA VAL A 82 -8.26 -14.44 14.91
C VAL A 82 -7.19 -13.41 15.29
N TYR A 83 -6.26 -13.19 14.37
CA TYR A 83 -5.12 -12.29 14.50
C TYR A 83 -5.34 -11.10 13.57
N TYR A 84 -5.41 -9.91 14.15
CA TYR A 84 -5.53 -8.64 13.42
C TYR A 84 -4.15 -8.02 13.25
N LEU A 85 -3.81 -7.65 12.02
CA LEU A 85 -2.59 -6.96 11.66
C LEU A 85 -2.75 -5.46 11.94
N GLU A 86 -2.69 -5.11 13.23
CA GLU A 86 -2.84 -3.75 13.73
C GLU A 86 -1.72 -3.40 14.71
N TRP A 87 -1.25 -2.15 14.69
CA TRP A 87 -0.12 -1.65 15.47
C TRP A 87 -0.29 -1.88 16.97
N LYS A 88 -1.52 -1.91 17.48
CA LYS A 88 -1.79 -2.19 18.90
C LYS A 88 -1.34 -3.60 19.35
N TYR A 89 -1.17 -4.53 18.42
CA TYR A 89 -0.68 -5.89 18.71
C TYR A 89 0.83 -6.08 18.44
N ALA A 90 1.53 -5.03 18.01
CA ALA A 90 2.98 -5.02 17.79
C ALA A 90 3.78 -4.95 19.09
N GLN A 91 4.85 -5.74 19.20
CA GLN A 91 5.72 -5.75 20.37
C GLN A 91 6.40 -4.40 20.60
N THR A 92 6.79 -3.71 19.53
CA THR A 92 7.45 -2.40 19.62
C THR A 92 6.51 -1.26 20.01
N ASN A 93 5.19 -1.48 19.96
CA ASN A 93 4.22 -0.49 20.41
C ASN A 93 4.16 -0.42 21.93
N THR A 94 4.93 0.49 22.52
CA THR A 94 4.94 0.72 23.98
C THR A 94 3.70 1.45 24.50
N GLU A 95 2.90 2.06 23.63
CA GLU A 95 1.68 2.81 24.00
C GLU A 95 0.45 1.91 24.15
N SER A 96 0.45 0.76 23.47
CA SER A 96 -0.68 -0.17 23.51
C SER A 96 -0.82 -0.87 24.87
N THR A 97 -2.07 -0.91 25.34
CA THR A 97 -2.52 -1.61 26.56
C THR A 97 -3.03 -3.03 26.29
N GLU A 98 -2.91 -3.54 25.06
CA GLU A 98 -3.34 -4.91 24.74
C GLU A 98 -2.54 -5.93 25.58
N PRO A 99 -3.21 -6.89 26.24
CA PRO A 99 -2.55 -7.84 27.14
C PRO A 99 -1.65 -8.83 26.40
N ILE A 100 -1.96 -9.11 25.12
CA ILE A 100 -1.20 -10.02 24.27
C ILE A 100 -0.83 -9.27 22.99
N LYS A 101 0.48 -9.15 22.74
CA LYS A 101 1.06 -8.57 21.53
C LYS A 101 1.73 -9.70 20.75
N TYR A 102 1.11 -10.09 19.65
CA TYR A 102 1.52 -11.25 18.85
C TYR A 102 2.27 -10.88 17.57
N ILE A 103 2.33 -9.61 17.19
CA ILE A 103 3.12 -9.17 16.05
C ILE A 103 4.58 -9.02 16.52
N ASP A 104 5.44 -9.93 16.06
CA ASP A 104 6.86 -9.99 16.39
C ASP A 104 7.65 -9.07 15.46
N ASP A 105 7.66 -7.78 15.80
CA ASP A 105 8.37 -6.74 15.07
C ASP A 105 9.57 -6.20 15.87
N SER A 106 10.33 -5.25 15.30
CA SER A 106 11.51 -4.70 15.97
C SER A 106 11.63 -3.19 15.76
N ILE A 107 12.36 -2.50 16.65
CA ILE A 107 12.60 -1.05 16.52
C ILE A 107 13.28 -0.66 15.19
N TYR A 108 13.94 -1.62 14.54
CA TYR A 108 14.58 -1.44 13.24
C TYR A 108 13.62 -1.70 12.07
N GLN A 109 12.56 -2.46 12.30
CA GLN A 109 11.53 -2.79 11.33
C GLN A 109 10.17 -2.88 12.03
N PRO A 110 9.59 -1.72 12.41
CA PRO A 110 8.31 -1.68 13.11
C PRO A 110 7.16 -1.97 12.16
N PHE A 111 6.11 -2.61 12.66
CA PHE A 111 4.89 -2.85 11.89
C PHE A 111 4.06 -1.56 11.73
N ASN A 112 3.65 -1.21 10.50
CA ASN A 112 3.05 0.12 10.23
C ASN A 112 1.52 0.11 10.02
N SER A 113 0.80 -1.01 10.26
CA SER A 113 -0.66 -1.12 10.02
C SER A 113 -1.12 -0.72 8.62
N ASN A 114 -0.26 -0.91 7.63
CA ASN A 114 -0.44 -0.51 6.24
C ASN A 114 -0.93 -1.67 5.38
N VAL A 115 -1.67 -2.63 5.93
CA VAL A 115 -2.12 -3.82 5.20
C VAL A 115 -3.21 -3.44 4.19
N LEU A 116 -2.98 -3.70 2.90
CA LEU A 116 -4.01 -3.60 1.85
C LEU A 116 -4.67 -4.95 1.57
N LYS A 117 -3.86 -6.01 1.51
CA LYS A 117 -4.30 -7.37 1.21
C LYS A 117 -3.27 -8.36 1.70
N ILE A 118 -3.72 -9.42 2.35
CA ILE A 118 -2.88 -10.58 2.68
C ILE A 118 -2.79 -11.47 1.43
N ASP A 119 -1.57 -11.79 1.00
CA ASP A 119 -1.32 -12.56 -0.22
C ASP A 119 -1.01 -14.03 0.09
N SER A 120 -0.20 -14.31 1.10
CA SER A 120 0.17 -15.69 1.47
C SER A 120 0.57 -15.78 2.95
N VAL A 121 0.41 -16.97 3.52
CA VAL A 121 0.80 -17.27 4.91
C VAL A 121 1.69 -18.50 4.90
N HIS A 122 2.81 -18.46 5.62
CA HIS A 122 3.77 -19.55 5.73
C HIS A 122 3.95 -19.93 7.20
N ASP A 123 4.23 -21.21 7.45
CA ASP A 123 4.60 -21.71 8.78
C ASP A 123 6.09 -21.47 9.11
N GLU A 124 6.52 -21.94 10.28
CA GLU A 124 7.88 -21.82 10.78
C GLU A 124 8.94 -22.54 9.93
N ASP A 125 8.53 -23.55 9.15
CA ASP A 125 9.38 -24.29 8.22
C ASP A 125 9.44 -23.60 6.84
N GLY A 126 8.65 -22.54 6.63
CA GLY A 126 8.56 -21.78 5.39
C GLY A 126 7.66 -22.44 4.35
N GLN A 127 6.81 -23.38 4.75
CA GLN A 127 5.81 -23.97 3.88
C GLN A 127 4.60 -23.05 3.78
N GLU A 128 4.16 -22.79 2.55
CA GLU A 128 2.96 -22.00 2.27
C GLU A 128 1.70 -22.78 2.68
N LEU A 129 0.87 -22.16 3.52
CA LEU A 129 -0.40 -22.69 3.98
C LEU A 129 -1.51 -22.37 2.99
N PHE A 130 -2.54 -23.22 2.94
CA PHE A 130 -3.74 -22.93 2.17
C PHE A 130 -4.43 -21.67 2.73
N LEU A 131 -4.81 -20.77 1.83
CA LEU A 131 -5.46 -19.51 2.17
C LEU A 131 -6.86 -19.43 1.53
N ASN A 132 -7.89 -19.31 2.38
CA ASN A 132 -9.29 -19.29 1.98
C ASN A 132 -9.75 -20.47 1.11
N ASP A 133 -9.18 -21.67 1.27
CA ASP A 133 -9.61 -22.87 0.55
C ASP A 133 -10.55 -23.71 1.41
N THR A 134 -11.84 -23.70 1.08
CA THR A 134 -12.88 -24.41 1.85
C THR A 134 -12.78 -25.94 1.74
N ASN A 135 -11.95 -26.47 0.85
CA ASN A 135 -11.75 -27.92 0.71
C ASN A 135 -10.64 -28.44 1.63
N GLU A 136 -9.84 -27.54 2.20
CA GLU A 136 -8.71 -27.86 3.06
C GLU A 136 -9.07 -27.52 4.51
N TYR A 137 -9.27 -28.53 5.36
CA TYR A 137 -9.75 -28.35 6.74
C TYR A 137 -8.79 -27.53 7.64
N TRP A 138 -7.54 -27.41 7.21
CA TRP A 138 -6.44 -26.71 7.86
C TRP A 138 -6.13 -25.39 7.13
N SER A 139 -6.98 -24.96 6.20
CA SER A 139 -6.87 -23.67 5.54
C SER A 139 -6.93 -22.56 6.56
N VAL A 140 -5.99 -21.63 6.44
CA VAL A 140 -6.07 -20.33 7.07
C VAL A 140 -7.07 -19.48 6.30
N HIS A 141 -7.79 -18.59 6.98
CA HIS A 141 -8.79 -17.72 6.35
C HIS A 141 -8.51 -16.25 6.63
N THR A 142 -9.01 -15.35 5.78
CA THR A 142 -8.91 -13.90 5.98
C THR A 142 -10.30 -13.27 6.09
N PRO A 143 -10.93 -13.27 7.28
CA PRO A 143 -12.28 -12.71 7.47
C PRO A 143 -12.38 -11.20 7.16
N SER A 144 -11.26 -10.48 7.32
CA SER A 144 -11.09 -9.07 6.95
C SER A 144 -9.80 -8.90 6.15
N TYR A 145 -9.64 -7.75 5.49
CA TYR A 145 -8.45 -7.41 4.71
C TYR A 145 -7.15 -7.45 5.53
N ASN A 146 -7.26 -7.23 6.85
CA ASN A 146 -6.15 -7.16 7.80
C ASN A 146 -6.22 -8.24 8.89
N SER A 147 -6.98 -9.33 8.71
CA SER A 147 -7.06 -10.37 9.73
C SER A 147 -6.88 -11.77 9.19
N ILE A 148 -6.40 -12.65 10.05
CA ILE A 148 -6.13 -14.05 9.77
C ILE A 148 -6.83 -14.89 10.82
N LEU A 149 -7.64 -15.85 10.37
CA LEU A 149 -8.25 -16.87 11.19
C LEU A 149 -7.47 -18.18 11.01
N ILE A 150 -6.99 -18.72 12.13
CA ILE A 150 -6.22 -19.96 12.20
C ILE A 150 -7.10 -21.02 12.89
N PRO A 151 -7.46 -22.11 12.20
CA PRO A 151 -8.36 -23.13 12.78
C PRO A 151 -7.81 -23.81 14.04
N TYR A 152 -6.51 -24.09 14.07
CA TYR A 152 -5.82 -24.80 15.14
C TYR A 152 -4.53 -24.07 15.51
N PRO A 153 -4.59 -22.97 16.28
CA PRO A 153 -3.39 -22.28 16.74
C PRO A 153 -2.61 -23.14 17.74
N ASP A 154 -1.28 -23.12 17.63
CA ASP A 154 -0.36 -23.76 18.57
C ASP A 154 0.63 -22.71 19.08
N SER A 155 0.66 -22.48 20.39
CA SER A 155 1.48 -21.44 21.02
C SER A 155 3.00 -21.62 20.91
N GLU A 156 3.47 -22.79 20.49
CA GLU A 156 4.88 -23.03 20.16
C GLU A 156 5.27 -22.54 18.75
N ASN A 157 4.27 -22.20 17.91
CA ASN A 157 4.47 -21.86 16.51
C ASN A 157 4.34 -20.36 16.20
N SER A 158 4.81 -19.99 15.02
CA SER A 158 4.69 -18.64 14.46
C SER A 158 4.43 -18.70 12.96
N LEU A 159 3.65 -17.76 12.45
CA LEU A 159 3.39 -17.64 11.02
C LEU A 159 4.09 -16.43 10.42
N SER A 160 4.65 -16.61 9.23
CA SER A 160 5.08 -15.53 8.36
C SER A 160 3.93 -15.13 7.43
N VAL A 161 3.50 -13.87 7.53
CA VAL A 161 2.40 -13.35 6.72
C VAL A 161 2.96 -12.36 5.71
N LEU A 162 2.85 -12.69 4.43
CA LEU A 162 3.18 -11.76 3.36
C LEU A 162 1.92 -11.02 2.93
N TYR A 163 2.03 -9.70 2.87
CA TYR A 163 0.91 -8.82 2.52
C TYR A 163 1.36 -7.69 1.60
N ARG A 164 0.42 -7.18 0.81
CA ARG A 164 0.57 -5.93 0.09
C ARG A 164 0.44 -4.78 1.06
N ALA A 165 1.50 -4.00 1.15
CA ALA A 165 1.59 -2.83 1.99
C ALA A 165 1.14 -1.59 1.22
N GLY A 166 0.35 -0.73 1.85
CA GLY A 166 -0.02 0.59 1.35
C GLY A 166 1.11 1.60 1.49
N PRO A 167 0.94 2.78 0.87
CA PRO A 167 1.93 3.86 0.95
C PRO A 167 2.03 4.37 2.39
N LYS A 168 3.20 4.91 2.74
CA LYS A 168 3.33 5.70 3.97
C LYS A 168 2.48 6.96 3.82
N LYS A 169 1.55 7.17 4.74
CA LYS A 169 0.71 8.37 4.73
C LYS A 169 1.59 9.61 4.96
N ILE A 170 1.42 10.61 4.11
CA ILE A 170 2.05 11.91 4.30
C ILE A 170 1.19 12.71 5.28
N GLU A 171 1.77 13.04 6.43
CA GLU A 171 1.15 13.87 7.46
C GLU A 171 1.49 15.35 7.23
N ILE A 172 0.56 16.24 7.54
CA ILE A 172 0.71 17.69 7.30
C ILE A 172 1.49 18.36 8.43
N THR A 173 1.43 17.80 9.64
CA THR A 173 2.08 18.36 10.83
C THR A 173 3.59 18.39 10.65
N ASN A 174 4.17 19.60 10.68
CA ASN A 174 5.61 19.85 10.46
C ASN A 174 6.15 19.32 9.13
N LEU A 175 5.32 19.33 8.08
CA LEU A 175 5.68 18.85 6.75
C LEU A 175 6.69 19.78 6.07
N ASP A 176 7.83 19.21 5.68
CA ASP A 176 8.80 19.82 4.76
C ASP A 176 8.82 19.02 3.44
N PRO A 177 8.32 19.58 2.33
CA PRO A 177 8.25 18.87 1.05
C PRO A 177 9.62 18.49 0.47
N THR A 178 10.69 19.21 0.84
CA THR A 178 12.03 18.98 0.29
C THR A 178 12.69 17.73 0.88
N THR A 179 12.26 17.33 2.06
CA THR A 179 12.77 16.16 2.77
C THR A 179 11.81 14.98 2.71
N GLN A 180 10.50 15.22 2.56
CA GLN A 180 9.48 14.19 2.47
C GLN A 180 9.58 13.41 1.15
N ASP A 181 9.81 12.11 1.26
CA ASP A 181 9.78 11.16 0.14
C ASP A 181 8.35 10.80 -0.27
N VAL A 182 8.16 10.62 -1.58
CA VAL A 182 6.96 10.06 -2.18
C VAL A 182 7.35 8.71 -2.77
N ASP A 183 7.03 7.63 -2.06
CA ASP A 183 7.33 6.26 -2.46
C ASP A 183 6.50 5.88 -3.69
N ILE A 184 6.96 6.25 -4.88
CA ILE A 184 6.30 5.91 -6.14
C ILE A 184 7.34 5.62 -7.23
N PRO A 185 7.18 4.53 -8.00
CA PRO A 185 8.02 4.30 -9.16
C PRO A 185 7.80 5.40 -10.24
N PRO A 186 8.85 5.81 -10.98
CA PRO A 186 8.74 6.86 -11.98
C PRO A 186 7.66 6.63 -13.04
N GLY A 187 7.41 5.36 -13.42
CA GLY A 187 6.39 5.00 -14.40
C GLY A 187 4.95 5.29 -13.95
N LEU A 188 4.71 5.53 -12.66
CA LEU A 188 3.38 5.82 -12.11
C LEU A 188 3.19 7.28 -11.71
N LEU A 189 4.21 8.11 -11.90
CA LEU A 189 4.15 9.54 -11.58
C LEU A 189 3.08 10.27 -12.39
N GLU A 190 3.06 10.08 -13.71
CA GLU A 190 2.06 10.70 -14.59
C GLU A 190 0.62 10.32 -14.19
N PRO A 191 0.26 9.04 -14.00
CA PRO A 191 -1.02 8.66 -13.42
C PRO A 191 -1.32 9.35 -12.08
N LEU A 192 -0.34 9.47 -11.18
CA LEU A 192 -0.54 10.15 -9.90
C LEU A 192 -0.93 11.62 -10.09
N LEU A 193 -0.22 12.34 -10.98
CA LEU A 193 -0.51 13.74 -11.31
C LEU A 193 -1.93 13.92 -11.85
N PHE A 194 -2.34 13.09 -12.83
CA PHE A 194 -3.68 13.13 -13.40
C PHE A 194 -4.77 12.83 -12.36
N TYR A 195 -4.52 11.89 -11.44
CA TYR A 195 -5.47 11.58 -10.37
C TYR A 195 -5.66 12.78 -9.43
N ILE A 196 -4.56 13.40 -9.00
CA ILE A 196 -4.59 14.56 -8.12
C ILE A 196 -5.34 15.72 -8.79
N ALA A 197 -4.98 16.04 -10.04
CA ALA A 197 -5.63 17.07 -10.82
C ALA A 197 -7.13 16.81 -10.99
N GLY A 198 -7.51 15.59 -11.39
CA GLY A 198 -8.91 15.20 -11.56
C GLY A 198 -9.76 15.47 -10.32
N ARG A 199 -9.22 15.20 -9.13
CA ARG A 199 -9.89 15.48 -7.85
C ARG A 199 -9.95 16.96 -7.51
N VAL A 200 -8.86 17.70 -7.73
CA VAL A 200 -8.80 19.15 -7.46
C VAL A 200 -9.84 19.88 -8.32
N PHE A 201 -9.83 19.66 -9.63
CA PHE A 201 -10.72 20.34 -10.57
C PHE A 201 -12.20 19.96 -10.37
N SER A 202 -12.48 18.71 -10.00
CA SER A 202 -13.84 18.23 -9.74
C SER A 202 -14.55 18.96 -8.58
N ASN A 203 -13.79 19.59 -7.68
CA ASN A 203 -14.31 20.38 -6.57
C ASN A 203 -14.57 21.86 -6.92
N LEU A 204 -14.25 22.29 -8.16
CA LEU A 204 -14.44 23.65 -8.63
C LEU A 204 -15.84 23.86 -9.27
N ASN A 205 -15.97 24.90 -10.10
CA ASN A 205 -17.20 25.26 -10.82
C ASN A 205 -17.54 24.26 -11.95
N SER A 206 -18.60 24.54 -12.74
CA SER A 206 -19.03 23.68 -13.85
C SER A 206 -17.91 23.35 -14.82
N ASP A 207 -17.09 24.34 -15.16
CA ASP A 207 -16.01 24.19 -16.13
C ASP A 207 -14.87 23.36 -15.55
N GLY A 208 -14.52 23.60 -14.28
CA GLY A 208 -13.58 22.76 -13.55
C GLY A 208 -14.03 21.31 -13.43
N LYS A 209 -15.33 21.04 -13.29
CA LYS A 209 -15.84 19.65 -13.32
C LYS A 209 -15.61 18.95 -14.66
N VAL A 210 -15.73 19.66 -15.77
CA VAL A 210 -15.42 19.13 -17.10
C VAL A 210 -13.93 18.80 -17.22
N GLU A 211 -13.08 19.68 -16.73
CA GLU A 211 -11.63 19.47 -16.70
C GLU A 211 -11.23 18.31 -15.77
N GLY A 212 -11.84 18.22 -14.58
CA GLY A 212 -11.65 17.13 -13.63
C GLY A 212 -12.05 15.77 -14.20
N ASN A 213 -13.16 15.70 -14.94
CA ASN A 213 -13.54 14.50 -15.68
C ASN A 213 -12.52 14.14 -16.78
N THR A 214 -11.95 15.14 -17.45
CA THR A 214 -10.92 14.93 -18.48
C THR A 214 -9.65 14.32 -17.88
N TYR A 215 -9.17 14.85 -16.75
CA TYR A 215 -8.03 14.27 -16.04
C TYR A 215 -8.30 12.87 -15.49
N THR A 216 -9.51 12.62 -15.01
CA THR A 216 -9.93 11.26 -14.59
C THR A 216 -9.89 10.27 -15.76
N GLN A 217 -10.29 10.69 -16.96
CA GLN A 217 -10.16 9.85 -18.17
C GLN A 217 -8.70 9.62 -18.56
N LYS A 218 -7.85 10.66 -18.52
CA LYS A 218 -6.40 10.53 -18.78
C LYS A 218 -5.74 9.57 -17.79
N PHE A 219 -6.10 9.65 -16.51
CA PHE A 219 -5.65 8.73 -15.47
C PHE A 219 -5.97 7.28 -15.85
N GLU A 220 -7.23 6.96 -16.14
CA GLU A 220 -7.62 5.58 -16.50
C GLU A 220 -6.94 5.09 -17.79
N GLN A 221 -6.71 5.99 -18.76
CA GLN A 221 -5.94 5.67 -19.97
C GLN A 221 -4.48 5.36 -19.66
N ALA A 222 -3.82 6.16 -18.83
CA ALA A 222 -2.42 5.94 -18.45
C ALA A 222 -2.26 4.62 -17.70
N ILE A 223 -3.15 4.31 -16.75
CA ILE A 223 -3.19 3.02 -16.05
C ILE A 223 -3.28 1.86 -17.05
N LYS A 224 -4.21 1.95 -18.01
CA LYS A 224 -4.39 0.91 -19.03
C LYS A 224 -3.13 0.72 -19.89
N GLN A 225 -2.43 1.78 -20.27
CA GLN A 225 -1.20 1.67 -21.05
C GLN A 225 -0.08 1.00 -20.24
N ILE A 226 0.05 1.35 -18.97
CA ILE A 226 1.04 0.74 -18.07
C ILE A 226 0.77 -0.75 -17.91
N GLU A 227 -0.49 -1.13 -17.73
CA GLU A 227 -0.87 -2.55 -17.67
C GLU A 227 -0.57 -3.31 -18.98
N LEU A 228 -0.83 -2.69 -20.14
CA LEU A 228 -0.54 -3.29 -21.45
C LEU A 228 0.96 -3.46 -21.72
N SER A 229 1.77 -2.51 -21.25
CA SER A 229 3.23 -2.57 -21.39
C SER A 229 3.89 -3.67 -20.54
N GLY A 230 3.14 -4.26 -19.59
CA GLY A 230 3.66 -5.32 -18.72
C GLY A 230 4.72 -4.84 -17.72
N LEU A 231 4.81 -3.52 -17.48
CA LEU A 231 5.80 -2.93 -16.56
C LEU A 231 5.63 -3.39 -15.10
N TYR A 232 4.46 -3.89 -14.73
CA TYR A 232 4.17 -4.45 -13.41
C TYR A 232 3.68 -5.89 -13.53
N LYS A 233 4.24 -6.78 -12.70
CA LYS A 233 3.79 -8.16 -12.60
C LYS A 233 2.35 -8.17 -12.07
N ARG A 234 1.42 -8.71 -12.85
CA ARG A 234 0.16 -9.20 -12.30
C ARG A 234 0.46 -10.49 -11.56
N ASP A 235 -0.19 -10.71 -10.42
CA ASP A 235 -0.18 -12.02 -9.79
C ASP A 235 -0.70 -13.01 -10.82
N ASN A 236 0.18 -13.89 -11.29
CA ASN A 236 -0.23 -15.03 -12.09
C ASN A 236 -0.98 -15.96 -11.14
N THR A 237 -2.31 -15.82 -11.08
CA THR A 237 -3.17 -16.90 -10.64
C THR A 237 -3.01 -18.02 -11.66
N SER A 238 -1.98 -18.84 -11.50
CA SER A 238 -1.74 -19.95 -12.40
C SER A 238 -3.02 -20.81 -12.39
N ASN A 239 -3.62 -21.01 -13.57
CA ASN A 239 -4.78 -21.89 -13.77
C ASN A 239 -4.41 -23.38 -13.61
N LEU A 240 -3.40 -23.70 -12.80
CA LEU A 240 -2.94 -25.06 -12.51
C LEU A 240 -3.94 -25.85 -11.64
N LYS A 241 -5.15 -25.32 -11.35
CA LYS A 241 -6.25 -26.13 -10.78
C LYS A 241 -6.91 -27.04 -11.82
N LEU A 242 -6.70 -26.84 -13.13
CA LEU A 242 -7.28 -27.66 -14.20
C LEU A 242 -6.88 -29.16 -14.21
N PRO A 243 -5.65 -29.59 -13.85
CA PRO A 243 -5.31 -31.02 -13.83
C PRO A 243 -5.81 -31.76 -12.58
N LYS A 244 -6.31 -31.06 -11.54
CA LYS A 244 -6.75 -31.69 -10.28
C LYS A 244 -8.18 -32.24 -10.33
N GLN A 245 -8.94 -31.97 -11.39
CA GLN A 245 -10.23 -32.62 -11.65
C GLN A 245 -10.07 -33.57 -12.83
N GLY A 246 -9.71 -34.82 -12.51
CA GLY A 246 -9.61 -35.89 -13.49
C GLY A 246 -10.89 -36.00 -14.32
N TRP A 247 -10.73 -36.17 -15.62
CA TRP A 247 -11.82 -36.54 -16.51
C TRP A 247 -12.21 -37.98 -16.19
N VAL A 248 -13.48 -38.21 -15.83
CA VAL A 248 -14.10 -39.54 -15.80
C VAL A 248 -14.38 -39.99 -17.23
#